data_AF-A0A1H0IAB1-F1
#
_entry.id   AF-A0A1H0IAB1-F1
#
_cell.length_a   1.000
_cell.length_b   1.000
_cell.length_c   1.000
_cell.angle_alpha   90.00
_cell.angle_beta   90.00
_cell.angle_gamma   90.00
#
_symmetry.space_group_name_H-M   'P 1'
#
loop_
_entity.id
_entity.type
_entity.pdbx_description
1 polymer ?
#
loop_
_entity_poly.entity_id
_entity_poly.type
_entity_poly.pdbx_seq_one_letter_code
_entity_poly.pdbx_strand_id
1 'polypeptide(L)'
;EAAEPVEEETTEEVVEEEAAEPVEEETTEEVVEEEEAEPVQAQTSSNEVEGETINMEATAYTAYCVGCSGVTATGIDLRANPNQLVVAVDPNVIPLGSTVHVEGYGQAIAGDTGGAIQGNKIDLFMPERGDAVNFGRQNVNVTIIDTP
;
A
#
# COMPACT_ATOMS: atom_id res chain seq x y z
N GLU A 1 26.78 59.47 4.38
CA GLU A 1 27.53 59.72 3.14
C GLU A 1 28.30 58.43 2.84
N ALA A 2 28.06 57.63 1.81
CA ALA A 2 27.33 57.73 0.54
C ALA A 2 26.69 56.33 0.28
N ALA A 3 25.41 56.22 -0.11
CA ALA A 3 24.82 56.28 -1.47
C ALA A 3 24.66 54.89 -2.14
N GLU A 4 23.40 54.54 -2.44
CA GLU A 4 22.90 53.42 -3.28
C GLU A 4 23.12 53.72 -4.79
N PRO A 5 22.90 52.80 -5.77
CA PRO A 5 21.56 52.28 -6.21
C PRO A 5 21.52 50.76 -6.54
N VAL A 6 20.40 50.02 -6.38
CA VAL A 6 19.29 49.67 -7.33
C VAL A 6 19.75 49.23 -8.73
N GLU A 7 19.38 48.02 -9.19
CA GLU A 7 18.71 47.72 -10.50
C GLU A 7 18.02 46.33 -10.46
N GLU A 8 16.80 46.29 -10.99
CA GLU A 8 15.93 45.13 -11.25
C GLU A 8 16.41 44.32 -12.47
N GLU A 9 16.06 43.04 -12.57
CA GLU A 9 15.65 42.48 -13.87
C GLU A 9 14.68 41.30 -13.70
N THR A 10 13.45 41.56 -14.12
CA THR A 10 12.38 40.64 -14.48
C THR A 10 12.67 39.95 -15.82
N THR A 11 12.38 38.66 -15.93
CA THR A 11 12.02 38.05 -17.22
C THR A 11 10.83 37.10 -17.04
N GLU A 12 9.67 37.60 -17.48
CA GLU A 12 8.52 36.81 -17.90
C GLU A 12 8.85 36.13 -19.24
N GLU A 13 8.44 34.88 -19.41
CA GLU A 13 8.18 34.31 -20.73
C GLU A 13 6.85 33.54 -20.70
N VAL A 14 5.87 34.15 -21.34
CA VAL A 14 4.62 33.59 -21.89
C VAL A 14 4.96 33.28 -23.36
N VAL A 15 4.47 32.29 -24.11
CA VAL A 15 3.14 31.73 -24.38
C VAL A 15 3.42 30.52 -25.30
N GLU A 16 2.66 29.42 -25.24
CA GLU A 16 2.05 28.94 -26.49
C GLU A 16 0.78 28.12 -26.20
N GLU A 17 -0.31 28.71 -26.66
CA GLU A 17 -1.68 28.24 -26.72
C GLU A 17 -1.85 27.58 -28.10
N GLU A 18 -2.32 26.33 -28.14
CA GLU A 18 -2.97 25.81 -29.34
C GLU A 18 -4.28 25.14 -28.94
N ALA A 19 -5.34 25.56 -29.63
CA ALA A 19 -6.74 25.33 -29.31
C ALA A 19 -7.46 24.53 -30.40
N ALA A 20 -8.51 23.84 -29.96
CA ALA A 20 -9.67 23.32 -30.70
C ALA A 20 -9.41 22.09 -31.61
N GLU A 21 -10.28 21.08 -31.68
CA GLU A 21 -11.74 21.17 -31.88
C GLU A 21 -12.57 20.05 -31.16
N PRO A 22 -13.90 20.25 -30.98
CA PRO A 22 -14.84 19.32 -30.34
C PRO A 22 -15.70 18.51 -31.35
N VAL A 23 -16.67 17.73 -30.81
CA VAL A 23 -17.75 16.87 -31.41
C VAL A 23 -17.37 15.39 -31.58
N GLU A 24 -18.15 14.36 -31.22
CA GLU A 24 -19.62 14.14 -31.30
C GLU A 24 -20.18 13.26 -30.15
N GLU A 25 -21.48 13.43 -29.87
CA GLU A 25 -22.34 12.54 -29.07
C GLU A 25 -22.64 11.22 -29.81
N GLU A 26 -22.80 10.08 -29.10
CA GLU A 26 -24.08 9.37 -28.99
C GLU A 26 -23.98 8.12 -28.09
N THR A 27 -24.94 8.06 -27.17
CA THR A 27 -25.66 6.93 -26.57
C THR A 27 -25.35 5.51 -27.03
N THR A 28 -25.18 4.59 -26.07
CA THR A 28 -26.00 3.35 -25.97
C THR A 28 -25.80 2.63 -24.64
N GLU A 29 -26.91 2.41 -23.93
CA GLU A 29 -27.07 1.42 -22.86
C GLU A 29 -26.69 0.02 -23.36
N GLU A 30 -25.97 -0.76 -22.56
CA GLU A 30 -26.25 -2.19 -22.49
C GLU A 30 -25.99 -2.72 -21.07
N VAL A 31 -27.02 -3.43 -20.61
CA VAL A 31 -27.18 -4.06 -19.31
C VAL A 31 -26.90 -5.54 -19.51
N VAL A 32 -26.05 -6.13 -18.67
CA VAL A 32 -25.90 -7.58 -18.45
C VAL A 32 -25.30 -7.71 -17.04
N GLU A 33 -26.09 -7.83 -15.98
CA GLU A 33 -26.86 -9.01 -15.54
C GLU A 33 -25.98 -10.28 -15.42
N GLU A 34 -25.53 -10.48 -14.19
CA GLU A 34 -25.40 -11.75 -13.46
C GLU A 34 -24.87 -12.99 -14.21
N GLU A 35 -23.62 -13.36 -13.93
CA GLU A 35 -23.22 -14.76 -13.94
C GLU A 35 -22.36 -15.07 -12.70
N GLU A 36 -23.03 -15.70 -11.73
CA GLU A 36 -22.43 -16.50 -10.68
C GLU A 36 -21.56 -17.59 -11.32
N ALA A 37 -20.24 -17.44 -11.16
CA ALA A 37 -19.27 -18.45 -11.56
C ALA A 37 -18.36 -18.77 -10.38
N GLU A 38 -18.88 -19.56 -9.44
CA GLU A 38 -18.03 -20.52 -8.73
C GLU A 38 -17.56 -21.55 -9.77
N PRO A 39 -16.25 -21.72 -9.96
CA PRO A 39 -15.79 -23.08 -9.74
C PRO A 39 -14.37 -23.20 -9.15
N VAL A 40 -14.18 -24.39 -8.59
CA VAL A 40 -12.93 -25.13 -8.35
C VAL A 40 -12.03 -24.67 -7.22
N GLN A 41 -12.23 -25.33 -6.06
CA GLN A 41 -11.13 -25.69 -5.16
C GLN A 41 -10.05 -26.44 -5.96
N ALA A 42 -9.08 -25.69 -6.47
CA ALA A 42 -7.82 -26.24 -6.93
C ALA A 42 -7.08 -26.73 -5.68
N GLN A 43 -7.16 -28.03 -5.41
CA GLN A 43 -6.28 -28.70 -4.46
C GLN A 43 -4.86 -28.68 -5.03
N THR A 44 -4.17 -27.56 -4.88
CA THR A 44 -2.73 -27.47 -5.13
C THR A 44 -2.04 -27.98 -3.88
N SER A 45 -1.55 -29.22 -3.95
CA SER A 45 -0.53 -29.71 -3.03
C SER A 45 0.67 -28.76 -3.10
N SER A 46 0.78 -27.88 -2.12
CA SER A 46 1.82 -26.86 -2.00
C SER A 46 1.96 -26.60 -0.53
N ASN A 47 2.95 -27.27 0.09
CA ASN A 47 3.54 -26.94 1.39
C ASN A 47 2.60 -26.11 2.29
N GLU A 48 1.53 -26.73 2.79
CA GLU A 48 0.43 -26.02 3.42
C GLU A 48 0.98 -25.32 4.67
N VAL A 49 1.00 -23.98 4.64
CA VAL A 49 1.25 -23.17 5.83
C VAL A 49 0.03 -23.41 6.72
N GLU A 50 0.21 -24.17 7.80
CA GLU A 50 -0.86 -24.44 8.77
C GLU A 50 -1.27 -23.12 9.44
N GLY A 51 -2.58 -22.81 9.42
CA GLY A 51 -3.10 -21.57 10.01
C GLY A 51 -4.46 -21.16 9.46
N GLU A 52 -5.08 -20.17 10.10
CA GLU A 52 -6.29 -19.53 9.57
C GLU A 52 -5.90 -18.58 8.43
N THR A 53 -6.48 -18.77 7.24
CA THR A 53 -6.26 -17.88 6.09
C THR A 53 -7.42 -16.91 5.93
N ILE A 54 -7.08 -15.62 5.82
CA ILE A 54 -8.01 -14.51 5.67
C ILE A 54 -7.66 -13.75 4.40
N ASN A 55 -8.66 -13.44 3.57
CA ASN A 55 -8.48 -12.53 2.44
C ASN A 55 -8.56 -11.08 2.92
N MET A 56 -7.54 -10.27 2.63
CA MET A 56 -7.41 -8.90 3.13
C MET A 56 -7.09 -7.91 1.99
N GLU A 57 -7.58 -6.68 2.09
CA GLU A 57 -7.15 -5.56 1.24
C GLU A 57 -5.76 -5.11 1.71
N ALA A 58 -4.74 -5.33 0.89
CA ALA A 58 -3.36 -4.96 1.16
C ALA A 58 -2.99 -3.63 0.49
N THR A 59 -2.23 -2.83 1.23
CA THR A 59 -1.43 -1.70 0.72
C THR A 59 0.04 -1.90 1.09
N ALA A 60 0.90 -0.96 0.68
CA ALA A 60 2.29 -0.94 1.12
C ALA A 60 2.70 0.45 1.62
N TYR A 61 3.56 0.46 2.64
CA TYR A 61 4.10 1.67 3.24
C TYR A 61 5.62 1.62 3.37
N THR A 62 6.22 2.78 3.64
CA THR A 62 7.66 2.91 3.85
C THR A 62 7.95 3.62 5.18
N ALA A 63 9.15 3.43 5.70
CA ALA A 63 9.60 4.08 6.93
C ALA A 63 9.97 5.57 6.75
N TYR A 64 9.94 6.10 5.53
CA TYR A 64 10.52 7.40 5.15
C TYR A 64 9.48 8.47 4.80
N CYS A 65 8.22 8.29 5.20
CA CYS A 65 7.20 9.31 5.09
C CYS A 65 7.49 10.55 5.96
N VAL A 66 7.02 11.72 5.51
CA VAL A 66 7.18 12.99 6.25
C VAL A 66 6.53 12.88 7.62
N GLY A 67 7.31 13.09 8.68
CA GLY A 67 6.84 12.98 10.06
C GLY A 67 6.89 11.57 10.65
N CYS A 68 7.26 10.55 9.88
CA CYS A 68 7.37 9.18 10.37
C CYS A 68 8.68 8.99 11.16
N SER A 69 8.60 8.35 12.32
CA SER A 69 9.78 7.95 13.11
C SER A 69 10.53 6.78 12.47
N GLY A 70 9.82 5.94 11.71
CA GLY A 70 10.31 4.64 11.24
C GLY A 70 10.24 3.53 12.31
N VAL A 71 9.62 3.82 13.46
CA VAL A 71 9.45 2.87 14.56
C VAL A 71 7.99 2.42 14.62
N THR A 72 7.77 1.10 14.61
CA THR A 72 6.42 0.49 14.62
C THR A 72 5.76 0.53 16.00
N ALA A 73 4.47 0.21 16.07
CA ALA A 73 3.74 0.10 17.34
C ALA A 73 4.38 -0.86 18.36
N THR A 74 5.03 -1.94 17.91
CA THR A 74 5.76 -2.87 18.79
C THR A 74 7.21 -2.47 19.07
N GLY A 75 7.67 -1.34 18.52
CA GLY A 75 9.00 -0.79 18.78
C GLY A 75 10.09 -1.26 17.81
N ILE A 76 9.73 -1.85 16.67
CA ILE A 76 10.69 -2.26 15.64
C ILE A 76 11.15 -1.03 14.88
N ASP A 77 12.46 -0.77 14.83
CA ASP A 77 13.04 0.29 13.98
C ASP A 77 13.25 -0.24 12.56
N LEU A 78 12.37 0.14 11.65
CA LEU A 78 12.37 -0.30 10.25
C LEU A 78 13.52 0.31 9.43
N ARG A 79 14.10 1.43 9.88
CA ARG A 79 15.27 2.05 9.22
C ARG A 79 16.55 1.31 9.58
N ALA A 80 16.64 0.83 10.82
CA ALA A 80 17.72 -0.04 11.25
C ALA A 80 17.58 -1.47 10.71
N ASN A 81 16.35 -1.92 10.40
CA ASN A 81 16.03 -3.27 9.94
C ASN A 81 15.26 -3.27 8.61
N PRO A 82 15.83 -2.75 7.51
CA PRO A 82 15.11 -2.58 6.24
C PRO A 82 14.71 -3.90 5.56
N ASN A 83 15.35 -5.01 5.94
CA ASN A 83 15.06 -6.34 5.40
C ASN A 83 14.08 -7.14 6.27
N GLN A 84 13.62 -6.58 7.40
CA GLN A 84 12.66 -7.23 8.26
C GLN A 84 11.26 -7.07 7.68
N LEU A 85 10.56 -8.18 7.46
CA LEU A 85 9.18 -8.16 6.99
C LEU A 85 8.26 -7.86 8.16
N VAL A 86 7.63 -6.69 8.11
CA VAL A 86 6.69 -6.20 9.12
C VAL A 86 5.42 -5.74 8.42
N VAL A 87 4.29 -6.04 9.04
CA VAL A 87 2.98 -5.61 8.55
C VAL A 87 2.24 -4.81 9.60
N ALA A 88 1.49 -3.81 9.17
CA ALA A 88 0.49 -3.13 9.98
C ALA A 88 -0.85 -3.85 9.85
N VAL A 89 -1.54 -4.07 10.97
CA VAL A 89 -2.81 -4.82 11.03
C VAL A 89 -3.81 -4.15 11.99
N ASP A 90 -5.06 -4.60 11.94
CA ASP A 90 -6.02 -4.39 13.02
C ASP A 90 -5.81 -5.44 14.13
N PRO A 91 -5.44 -5.04 15.36
CA PRO A 91 -5.23 -5.97 16.48
C PRO A 91 -6.44 -6.82 16.87
N ASN A 92 -7.66 -6.42 16.48
CA ASN A 92 -8.88 -7.22 16.73
C ASN A 92 -9.04 -8.37 15.73
N VAL A 93 -8.35 -8.32 14.59
CA VAL A 93 -8.35 -9.37 13.56
C VAL A 93 -7.06 -10.20 13.64
N ILE A 94 -5.90 -9.54 13.72
CA ILE A 94 -4.59 -10.19 13.87
C ILE A 94 -3.88 -9.56 15.07
N PRO A 95 -3.68 -10.29 16.19
CA PRO A 95 -2.99 -9.76 17.35
C PRO A 95 -1.58 -9.24 17.03
N LEU A 96 -1.18 -8.13 17.66
CA LEU A 96 0.19 -7.63 17.53
C LEU A 96 1.18 -8.64 18.11
N GLY A 97 2.26 -8.89 17.38
CA GLY A 97 3.27 -9.90 17.68
C GLY A 97 3.04 -11.23 16.97
N SER A 98 1.89 -11.42 16.32
CA SER A 98 1.65 -12.61 15.49
C SER A 98 2.66 -12.76 14.36
N THR A 99 2.93 -14.01 14.02
CA THR A 99 3.64 -14.37 12.80
C THR A 99 2.62 -14.72 11.73
N VAL A 100 2.71 -14.07 10.57
CA VAL A 100 1.79 -14.29 9.44
C VAL A 100 2.56 -14.65 8.18
N HIS A 101 1.94 -15.38 7.27
CA HIS A 101 2.40 -15.55 5.90
C HIS A 101 1.50 -14.74 4.97
N VAL A 102 2.06 -13.78 4.25
CA VAL A 102 1.34 -13.00 3.25
C VAL A 102 1.73 -13.53 1.87
N GLU A 103 0.75 -13.97 1.09
CA GLU A 103 0.96 -14.47 -0.27
C GLU A 103 1.72 -13.44 -1.12
N GLY A 104 2.79 -13.87 -1.78
CA GLY A 104 3.62 -13.00 -2.62
C GLY A 104 4.58 -12.06 -1.87
N TYR A 105 4.51 -11.97 -0.54
CA TYR A 105 5.37 -11.12 0.28
C TYR A 105 6.27 -11.93 1.23
N GLY A 106 5.73 -12.97 1.88
CA GLY A 106 6.48 -13.89 2.73
C GLY A 106 6.01 -13.91 4.18
N GLN A 107 6.83 -14.49 5.06
CA GLN A 107 6.55 -14.57 6.49
C GLN A 107 6.95 -13.26 7.17
N ALA A 108 5.99 -12.63 7.85
CA ALA A 108 6.13 -11.30 8.44
C ALA A 108 5.62 -11.26 9.88
N ILE A 109 6.06 -10.23 10.61
CA ILE A 109 5.60 -9.95 11.97
C ILE A 109 4.47 -8.92 11.90
N ALA A 110 3.35 -9.20 12.56
CA ALA A 110 2.31 -8.22 12.85
C ALA A 110 2.82 -7.22 13.90
N GLY A 111 3.69 -6.31 13.46
CA GLY A 111 4.48 -5.45 14.34
C GLY A 111 4.00 -4.01 14.40
N ASP A 112 3.00 -3.64 13.62
CA ASP A 112 2.57 -2.26 13.50
C ASP A 112 1.04 -2.10 13.45
N THR A 113 0.59 -0.87 13.59
CA THR A 113 -0.81 -0.48 13.44
C THR A 113 -0.90 0.80 12.64
N GLY A 114 -2.04 1.03 11.98
CA GLY A 114 -2.30 2.28 11.28
C GLY A 114 -3.73 2.72 11.48
N GLY A 115 -3.97 4.03 11.60
CA GLY A 115 -5.33 4.55 11.81
C GLY A 115 -6.31 4.18 10.68
N ALA A 116 -5.82 3.91 9.47
CA ALA A 116 -6.63 3.48 8.33
C ALA A 116 -6.68 1.94 8.15
N ILE A 117 -5.90 1.19 8.92
CA ILE A 117 -5.75 -0.26 8.84
C ILE A 117 -6.68 -0.88 9.88
N GLN A 118 -7.95 -1.03 9.49
CA GLN A 118 -9.04 -1.54 10.34
C GLN A 118 -9.78 -2.65 9.61
N GLY A 119 -10.22 -3.67 10.34
CA GLY A 119 -10.86 -4.87 9.80
C GLY A 119 -9.90 -5.70 8.93
N ASN A 120 -10.39 -6.20 7.79
CA ASN A 120 -9.62 -7.03 6.86
C ASN A 120 -8.72 -6.20 5.95
N LYS A 121 -7.90 -5.32 6.57
CA LYS A 121 -6.90 -4.50 5.89
C LYS A 121 -5.52 -4.78 6.45
N ILE A 122 -4.52 -4.73 5.59
CA ILE A 122 -3.12 -4.96 5.94
C ILE A 122 -2.23 -3.98 5.19
N ASP A 123 -1.18 -3.47 5.83
CA ASP A 123 -0.20 -2.59 5.19
C ASP A 123 1.18 -3.24 5.26
N LEU A 124 1.80 -3.51 4.11
CA LEU A 124 3.06 -4.23 4.02
C LEU A 124 4.24 -3.25 4.04
N PHE A 125 5.20 -3.45 4.94
CA PHE A 125 6.40 -2.63 4.94
C PHE A 125 7.26 -2.96 3.72
N MET A 126 7.62 -1.93 2.96
CA MET A 126 8.61 -2.02 1.90
C MET A 126 9.66 -0.93 2.12
N PRO A 127 10.96 -1.27 2.10
CA PRO A 127 12.01 -0.29 2.35
C PRO A 127 12.09 0.76 1.23
N GLU A 128 11.90 0.32 -0.02
CA GLU A 128 11.99 1.16 -1.21
C GLU A 128 10.62 1.70 -1.61
N ARG A 129 10.55 3.02 -1.83
CA ARG A 129 9.31 3.68 -2.25
C ARG A 129 8.80 3.18 -3.60
N GLY A 130 9.71 2.84 -4.51
CA GLY A 130 9.34 2.30 -5.82
C GLY A 130 8.53 1.01 -5.69
N ASP A 131 8.96 0.12 -4.80
CA ASP A 131 8.29 -1.16 -4.57
C ASP A 131 6.91 -0.98 -3.96
N ALA A 132 6.78 -0.08 -2.98
CA ALA A 132 5.48 0.24 -2.38
C ALA A 132 4.48 0.80 -3.42
N VAL A 133 4.94 1.68 -4.30
CA VAL A 133 4.10 2.24 -5.38
C VAL A 133 3.71 1.17 -6.40
N ASN A 134 4.66 0.32 -6.79
CA ASN A 134 4.42 -0.76 -7.74
C ASN A 134 3.50 -1.85 -7.19
N PHE A 135 3.57 -2.13 -5.88
CA PHE A 135 2.67 -3.05 -5.20
C PHE A 135 1.22 -2.56 -5.26
N GLY A 136 1.01 -1.25 -5.10
CA GLY A 136 -0.31 -0.64 -5.19
C GLY A 136 -1.27 -1.15 -4.10
N ARG A 137 -2.56 -1.24 -4.44
CA ARG A 137 -3.59 -1.81 -3.58
C ARG A 137 -4.14 -3.06 -4.24
N GLN A 138 -4.19 -4.16 -3.50
CA GLN A 138 -4.65 -5.44 -4.02
C GLN A 138 -5.15 -6.34 -2.89
N ASN A 139 -5.96 -7.35 -3.22
CA ASN A 139 -6.33 -8.38 -2.26
C ASN A 139 -5.23 -9.44 -2.16
N VAL A 140 -4.90 -9.85 -0.94
CA VAL A 140 -3.93 -10.92 -0.68
C VAL A 140 -4.51 -11.91 0.32
N ASN A 141 -4.06 -13.16 0.24
CA ASN A 141 -4.34 -14.14 1.28
C ASN A 141 -3.26 -14.04 2.37
N VAL A 142 -3.72 -13.94 3.62
CA VAL A 142 -2.87 -13.87 4.80
C VAL A 142 -3.17 -15.06 5.69
N THR A 143 -2.17 -15.90 5.94
CA THR A 143 -2.29 -17.04 6.86
C THR A 143 -1.66 -16.69 8.20
N ILE A 144 -2.43 -16.80 9.28
CA ILE A 144 -1.93 -16.61 10.65
C ILE A 144 -1.24 -17.90 11.09
N ILE A 145 0.09 -17.83 11.29
CA ILE A 145 0.92 -18.99 11.62
C ILE A 145 1.01 -19.19 13.13
N ASP A 146 1.23 -18.09 13.86
CA ASP A 146 1.40 -18.12 15.31
C ASP A 146 0.87 -16.82 15.94
N THR A 147 0.30 -16.95 17.13
CA THR A 147 -0.22 -15.83 17.93
C THR A 147 0.49 -15.81 19.29
N PRO A 148 0.92 -14.64 19.77
CA PRO A 148 1.65 -14.51 21.04
C PRO A 148 0.80 -14.81 22.29
#